data_AF-A0A1B0GG99-F1
#
_entry.id   AF-A0A1B0GG99-F1
#
_cell.length_a   1.000
_cell.length_b   1.000
_cell.length_c   1.000
_cell.angle_alpha   90.00
_cell.angle_beta   90.00
_cell.angle_gamma   90.00
#
_symmetry.space_group_name_H-M   'P 1'
#
loop_
_entity.id
_entity.type
_entity.pdbx_description
1 polymer ?
#
loop_
_entity_poly.entity_id
_entity_poly.type
_entity_poly.pdbx_seq_one_letter_code
_entity_poly.pdbx_strand_id
1 'polypeptide(L)'
;MPSSATTQDDISECLKTAKYQLRDIGTGPRQLLKALNNYYSNNFEKSISSCLAEVNTPFTCIEEEIRSANEFTINHNLKFDEEIDNSEHYARAHIKAALNCSFVVHFQAAMAIAETKLNIDLCMKSEDNYCMCKEGYTCNNLQRVPLSDLNSKNIAITNSLYGTSNTCLLLTASSEEVDMKNIENPQKAKK
;
A
#
# COMPACT_ATOMS: atom_id res chain seq x y z
N MET A 1 15.69 -6.71 17.07
CA MET A 1 16.46 -6.06 15.98
C MET A 1 15.97 -6.66 14.67
N PRO A 2 15.60 -5.85 13.67
CA PRO A 2 15.13 -6.36 12.38
C PRO A 2 16.22 -7.23 11.77
N SER A 3 15.86 -8.42 11.29
CA SER A 3 16.76 -9.23 10.48
C SER A 3 16.39 -9.06 9.01
N SER A 4 17.37 -9.26 8.12
CA SER A 4 17.11 -9.26 6.67
C SER A 4 16.06 -10.32 6.30
N ALA A 5 16.11 -11.49 6.93
CA ALA A 5 15.15 -12.57 6.71
C ALA A 5 13.73 -12.17 7.10
N THR A 6 13.53 -11.63 8.31
CA THR A 6 12.20 -11.18 8.78
C THR A 6 11.64 -10.05 7.91
N THR A 7 12.48 -9.07 7.57
CA THR A 7 12.08 -7.95 6.69
C THR A 7 11.67 -8.46 5.30
N GLN A 8 12.38 -9.46 4.78
CA GLN A 8 12.08 -10.07 3.49
C GLN A 8 10.79 -10.90 3.52
N ASP A 9 10.51 -11.60 4.63
CA ASP A 9 9.27 -12.33 4.83
C ASP A 9 8.07 -11.39 4.91
N ASP A 10 8.18 -10.30 5.68
CA ASP A 10 7.13 -9.28 5.84
C ASP A 10 6.80 -8.60 4.50
N ILE A 11 7.83 -8.23 3.71
CA ILE A 11 7.63 -7.69 2.35
C ILE A 11 7.00 -8.74 1.43
N SER A 12 7.40 -10.01 1.55
CA SER A 12 6.83 -11.10 0.75
C SER A 12 5.35 -11.31 1.08
N GLU A 13 4.95 -11.09 2.33
CA GLU A 13 3.55 -11.10 2.76
C GLU A 13 2.77 -9.92 2.16
N CYS A 14 3.32 -8.71 2.17
CA CYS A 14 2.73 -7.54 1.48
C CYS A 14 2.41 -7.82 -0.01
N LEU A 15 3.23 -8.64 -0.66
CA LEU A 15 3.06 -9.00 -2.07
C LEU A 15 2.04 -10.13 -2.33
N LYS A 16 1.73 -10.97 -1.34
CA LYS A 16 0.82 -12.14 -1.53
C LYS A 16 -0.57 -11.69 -1.95
N THR A 17 -1.13 -10.67 -1.31
CA THR A 17 -2.48 -10.17 -1.63
C THR A 17 -2.56 -9.61 -3.05
N ALA A 18 -1.56 -8.81 -3.47
CA ALA A 18 -1.52 -8.28 -4.83
C ALA A 18 -1.37 -9.39 -5.89
N LYS A 19 -0.54 -10.41 -5.61
CA LYS A 19 -0.39 -11.58 -6.51
C LYS A 19 -1.67 -12.38 -6.66
N TYR A 20 -2.43 -12.56 -5.59
CA TYR A 20 -3.71 -13.27 -5.64
C TYR A 20 -4.70 -12.52 -6.53
N GLN A 21 -4.83 -11.21 -6.32
CA GLN A 21 -5.78 -10.37 -7.07
C GLN A 21 -5.43 -10.26 -8.55
N LEU A 22 -4.13 -10.22 -8.89
CA LEU A 22 -3.67 -10.24 -10.29
C LEU A 22 -4.15 -11.47 -11.09
N ARG A 23 -4.42 -12.60 -10.42
CA ARG A 23 -4.94 -13.80 -11.10
C ARG A 23 -6.36 -13.60 -11.63
N ASP A 24 -7.14 -12.82 -10.91
CA ASP A 24 -8.57 -12.65 -11.19
C ASP A 24 -8.82 -11.42 -12.08
N ILE A 25 -7.86 -10.49 -12.16
CA ILE A 25 -7.87 -9.36 -13.08
C ILE A 25 -7.94 -9.83 -14.55
N GLY A 26 -8.80 -9.15 -15.31
CA GLY A 26 -9.08 -9.48 -16.71
C GLY A 26 -10.04 -10.66 -16.90
N THR A 27 -10.62 -11.23 -15.84
CA THR A 27 -11.62 -12.31 -15.98
C THR A 27 -12.90 -11.82 -16.66
N GLY A 28 -13.41 -10.65 -16.28
CA GLY A 28 -14.56 -10.00 -16.94
C GLY A 28 -14.33 -9.80 -18.44
N PRO A 29 -13.25 -9.11 -18.86
CA PRO A 29 -12.91 -8.93 -20.28
C PRO A 29 -12.81 -10.25 -21.06
N ARG A 30 -12.17 -11.29 -20.49
CA ARG A 30 -12.07 -12.61 -21.12
C ARG A 30 -13.44 -13.28 -21.30
N GLN A 31 -14.34 -13.14 -20.33
CA GLN A 31 -15.69 -13.68 -20.42
C GLN A 31 -16.52 -12.96 -21.49
N LEU A 32 -16.41 -11.64 -21.59
CA LEU A 32 -17.07 -10.86 -22.65
C LEU A 32 -16.58 -11.26 -24.04
N LEU A 33 -15.27 -11.46 -24.21
CA LEU A 33 -14.71 -11.92 -25.49
C LEU A 33 -15.20 -13.32 -25.87
N LYS A 34 -15.30 -14.22 -24.88
CA LYS A 34 -15.88 -15.55 -25.07
C LYS A 34 -17.36 -15.50 -25.44
N ALA A 35 -18.13 -14.61 -24.80
CA ALA A 35 -19.54 -14.41 -25.12
C ALA A 35 -19.74 -13.88 -26.54
N LEU A 36 -18.90 -12.92 -26.95
CA LEU A 36 -18.91 -12.36 -28.31
C LEU A 36 -18.61 -13.43 -29.36
N ASN A 37 -17.54 -14.21 -29.18
CA ASN A 37 -17.22 -15.33 -30.08
C ASN A 37 -18.36 -16.35 -30.14
N ASN A 38 -18.92 -16.71 -28.98
CA ASN A 38 -20.03 -17.66 -28.94
C ASN A 38 -21.27 -17.14 -29.67
N TYR A 39 -21.58 -15.85 -29.58
CA TYR A 39 -22.68 -15.24 -30.30
C TYR A 39 -22.49 -15.36 -31.82
N TYR A 40 -21.31 -15.00 -32.33
CA TYR A 40 -21.04 -15.10 -33.75
C TYR A 40 -21.10 -16.53 -34.28
N SER A 41 -20.43 -17.47 -33.60
CA SER A 41 -20.37 -18.87 -34.06
C SER A 41 -21.69 -19.65 -33.87
N ASN A 42 -22.50 -19.32 -32.87
CA ASN A 42 -23.69 -20.13 -32.54
C ASN A 42 -25.02 -19.48 -32.87
N ASN A 43 -25.07 -18.15 -32.95
CA ASN A 43 -26.31 -17.41 -33.21
C ASN A 43 -26.25 -16.79 -34.60
N PHE A 44 -25.29 -15.89 -34.84
CA PHE A 44 -25.25 -15.14 -36.10
C PHE A 44 -25.11 -16.05 -37.33
N GLU A 45 -24.15 -16.98 -37.32
CA GLU A 45 -23.97 -17.93 -38.43
C GLU A 45 -25.23 -18.78 -38.70
N LYS A 46 -25.95 -19.19 -37.63
CA LYS A 46 -27.18 -19.97 -37.77
C LYS A 46 -28.32 -19.12 -38.31
N SER A 47 -28.52 -17.91 -37.79
CA SER A 47 -29.59 -17.02 -38.25
C SER A 47 -29.41 -16.63 -39.71
N ILE A 48 -28.19 -16.29 -40.13
CA ILE A 48 -27.88 -16.01 -41.54
C ILE A 48 -28.13 -17.25 -42.41
N SER A 49 -27.68 -18.43 -41.97
CA SER A 49 -27.93 -19.68 -42.70
C SER A 49 -29.42 -19.98 -42.84
N SER A 50 -30.22 -19.68 -41.81
CA SER A 50 -31.67 -19.81 -41.84
C SER A 50 -32.33 -18.84 -42.83
N CYS A 51 -31.91 -17.56 -42.87
CA CYS A 51 -32.40 -16.63 -43.89
C CYS A 51 -32.12 -17.18 -45.31
N LEU A 52 -30.90 -17.70 -45.54
CA LEU A 52 -30.45 -18.18 -46.85
C LEU A 52 -31.06 -19.53 -47.29
N ALA A 53 -31.71 -20.26 -46.38
CA ALA A 53 -32.32 -21.55 -46.69
C ALA A 53 -33.67 -21.41 -47.44
N GLU A 54 -34.27 -20.23 -47.45
CA GLU A 54 -35.53 -19.98 -48.14
C GLU A 54 -35.33 -19.63 -49.62
N VAL A 55 -36.09 -20.28 -50.51
CA VAL A 55 -36.10 -19.96 -51.94
C VAL A 55 -36.73 -18.57 -52.11
N ASN A 56 -35.93 -17.58 -52.52
CA ASN A 56 -36.22 -16.14 -52.53
C ASN A 56 -36.09 -15.43 -51.18
N THR A 57 -35.01 -15.69 -50.43
CA THR A 57 -34.66 -14.93 -49.22
C THR A 57 -34.86 -13.43 -49.41
N PRO A 58 -35.77 -12.80 -48.65
CA PRO A 58 -35.92 -11.36 -48.64
C PRO A 58 -34.60 -10.73 -48.15
N PHE A 59 -34.10 -9.74 -48.88
CA PHE A 59 -32.89 -9.01 -48.50
C PHE A 59 -32.98 -8.41 -47.08
N THR A 60 -34.21 -8.11 -46.65
CA THR A 60 -34.55 -7.60 -45.31
C THR A 60 -34.21 -8.57 -44.18
N CYS A 61 -34.28 -9.89 -44.38
CA CYS A 61 -33.92 -10.88 -43.34
C CYS A 61 -32.43 -10.76 -42.99
N ILE A 62 -31.58 -10.67 -44.01
CA ILE A 62 -30.13 -10.55 -43.85
C ILE A 62 -29.76 -9.20 -43.20
N GLU A 63 -30.41 -8.11 -43.62
CA GLU A 63 -30.19 -6.78 -43.02
C GLU A 63 -30.55 -6.75 -41.53
N GLU A 64 -31.64 -7.39 -41.12
CA GLU A 64 -32.06 -7.45 -39.71
C GLU A 64 -31.06 -8.23 -38.85
N GLU A 65 -30.54 -9.36 -39.35
CA GLU A 65 -29.51 -10.14 -38.65
C GLU A 65 -28.19 -9.38 -38.54
N ILE A 66 -27.77 -8.69 -39.61
CA ILE A 66 -26.56 -7.84 -39.57
C ILE A 66 -26.74 -6.69 -38.56
N ARG A 67 -27.91 -6.03 -38.56
CA ARG A 67 -28.21 -4.96 -37.59
C ARG A 67 -28.15 -5.49 -36.16
N SER A 68 -28.76 -6.64 -35.90
CA SER A 68 -28.76 -7.27 -34.56
C SER A 68 -27.35 -7.63 -34.10
N ALA A 69 -26.52 -8.16 -35.00
CA ALA A 69 -25.12 -8.47 -34.69
C ALA A 69 -24.29 -7.21 -34.40
N ASN A 70 -24.52 -6.13 -35.16
CA ASN A 70 -23.88 -4.84 -34.91
C ASN A 70 -24.26 -4.27 -33.54
N GLU A 71 -25.55 -4.25 -33.21
CA GLU A 71 -26.03 -3.80 -31.89
C GLU A 71 -25.42 -4.64 -30.75
N PHE A 72 -25.40 -5.96 -30.90
CA PHE A 72 -24.79 -6.87 -29.92
C PHE A 72 -23.30 -6.57 -29.72
N THR A 73 -22.57 -6.34 -30.82
CA THR A 73 -21.13 -6.07 -30.81
C THR A 73 -20.79 -4.72 -30.19
N ILE A 74 -21.52 -3.67 -30.57
CA ILE A 74 -21.34 -2.33 -29.98
C ILE A 74 -21.54 -2.39 -28.47
N ASN A 75 -22.63 -3.04 -28.02
CA ASN A 75 -22.92 -3.18 -26.60
C ASN A 75 -21.85 -4.02 -25.87
N HIS A 76 -21.30 -5.06 -26.50
CA HIS A 76 -20.22 -5.85 -25.91
C HIS A 76 -18.90 -5.10 -25.85
N ASN A 77 -18.56 -4.33 -26.87
CA ASN A 77 -17.34 -3.53 -26.89
C ASN A 77 -17.36 -2.45 -25.80
N LEU A 78 -18.49 -1.75 -25.63
CA LEU A 78 -18.63 -0.76 -24.56
C LEU A 78 -18.41 -1.38 -23.16
N LYS A 79 -18.99 -2.56 -22.91
CA LYS A 79 -18.78 -3.29 -21.65
C LYS A 79 -17.35 -3.81 -21.51
N PHE A 80 -16.74 -4.22 -22.61
CA PHE A 80 -15.37 -4.70 -22.60
C PHE A 80 -14.41 -3.56 -22.21
N ASP A 81 -14.59 -2.38 -22.78
CA ASP A 81 -13.80 -1.20 -22.45
C ASP A 81 -13.96 -0.83 -20.96
N GLU A 82 -15.20 -0.80 -20.46
CA GLU A 82 -15.47 -0.55 -19.02
C GLU A 82 -14.78 -1.59 -18.12
N GLU A 83 -14.85 -2.88 -18.46
CA GLU A 83 -14.23 -3.95 -17.69
C GLU A 83 -12.69 -3.92 -17.75
N ILE A 84 -12.10 -3.45 -18.86
CA ILE A 84 -10.66 -3.21 -18.99
C ILE A 84 -10.23 -2.04 -18.11
N ASP A 85 -10.95 -0.92 -18.15
CA ASP A 85 -10.66 0.25 -17.31
C ASP A 85 -10.77 -0.10 -15.81
N ASN A 86 -11.82 -0.84 -15.43
CA ASN A 86 -11.98 -1.35 -14.08
C ASN A 86 -10.82 -2.28 -13.69
N SER A 87 -10.45 -3.21 -14.58
CA SER A 87 -9.32 -4.12 -14.36
C SER A 87 -8.00 -3.37 -14.14
N GLU A 88 -7.73 -2.32 -14.92
CA GLU A 88 -6.56 -1.47 -14.74
C GLU A 88 -6.60 -0.75 -13.38
N HIS A 89 -7.75 -0.17 -13.03
CA HIS A 89 -7.93 0.51 -11.76
C HIS A 89 -7.65 -0.43 -10.57
N TYR A 90 -8.23 -1.63 -10.56
CA TYR A 90 -7.99 -2.64 -9.53
C TYR A 90 -6.52 -3.06 -9.48
N ALA A 91 -5.87 -3.26 -10.64
CA ALA A 91 -4.45 -3.59 -10.69
C ALA A 91 -3.60 -2.50 -10.01
N ARG A 92 -3.84 -1.23 -10.36
CA ARG A 92 -3.12 -0.08 -9.79
C ARG A 92 -3.36 0.04 -8.28
N ALA A 93 -4.60 -0.16 -7.82
CA ALA A 93 -4.93 -0.12 -6.40
C ALA A 93 -4.17 -1.18 -5.59
N HIS A 94 -4.14 -2.42 -6.08
CA HIS A 94 -3.42 -3.50 -5.41
C HIS A 94 -1.90 -3.34 -5.44
N ILE A 95 -1.34 -2.84 -6.55
CA ILE A 95 0.09 -2.49 -6.64
C ILE A 95 0.43 -1.40 -5.60
N LYS A 96 -0.39 -0.34 -5.52
CA LYS A 96 -0.19 0.74 -4.55
C LYS A 96 -0.30 0.24 -3.11
N ALA A 97 -1.25 -0.63 -2.80
CA ALA A 97 -1.40 -1.23 -1.48
C ALA A 97 -0.15 -2.04 -1.09
N ALA A 98 0.37 -2.87 -2.00
CA ALA A 98 1.59 -3.64 -1.77
C ALA A 98 2.80 -2.73 -1.56
N LEU A 99 2.96 -1.68 -2.37
CA LEU A 99 4.04 -0.70 -2.21
C LEU A 99 3.99 0.02 -0.86
N ASN A 100 2.80 0.47 -0.45
CA ASN A 100 2.62 1.14 0.85
C ASN A 100 2.94 0.20 2.02
N CYS A 101 2.51 -1.06 1.95
CA CYS A 101 2.82 -2.08 2.95
C CYS A 101 4.34 -2.30 3.06
N SER A 102 5.01 -2.54 1.94
CA SER A 102 6.46 -2.73 1.91
C SER A 102 7.22 -1.49 2.41
N PHE A 103 6.73 -0.29 2.11
CA PHE A 103 7.31 0.95 2.60
C PHE A 103 7.28 1.04 4.13
N VAL A 104 6.16 0.67 4.77
CA VAL A 104 6.05 0.64 6.23
C VAL A 104 7.08 -0.31 6.84
N VAL A 105 7.24 -1.51 6.28
CA VAL A 105 8.25 -2.49 6.72
C VAL A 105 9.66 -1.93 6.60
N HIS A 106 10.01 -1.34 5.45
CA HIS A 106 11.31 -0.69 5.25
C HIS A 106 11.55 0.43 6.24
N PHE A 107 10.56 1.28 6.49
CA PHE A 107 10.67 2.40 7.41
C PHE A 107 10.90 1.92 8.85
N GLN A 108 10.13 0.93 9.31
CA GLN A 108 10.30 0.33 10.63
C GLN A 108 11.69 -0.29 10.80
N ALA A 109 12.17 -1.02 9.80
CA ALA A 109 13.50 -1.59 9.82
C ALA A 109 14.60 -0.52 9.91
N ALA A 110 14.49 0.55 9.10
CA ALA A 110 15.44 1.66 9.12
C ALA A 110 15.46 2.39 10.47
N MET A 111 14.29 2.64 11.07
CA MET A 111 14.17 3.25 12.39
C MET A 111 14.82 2.41 13.48
N ALA A 112 14.57 1.10 13.50
CA ALA A 112 15.16 0.21 14.49
C ALA A 112 16.70 0.07 14.34
N ILE A 113 17.22 0.13 13.11
CA ILE A 113 18.67 0.19 12.87
C ILE A 113 19.25 1.51 13.40
N ALA A 114 18.59 2.64 13.14
CA ALA A 114 19.02 3.95 13.63
C ALA A 114 19.02 4.00 15.16
N GLU A 115 17.98 3.48 15.81
CA GLU A 115 17.90 3.36 17.28
C GLU A 115 19.03 2.48 17.83
N THR A 116 19.26 1.31 17.22
CA THR A 116 20.35 0.41 17.63
C THR A 116 21.71 1.10 17.51
N LYS A 117 21.97 1.81 16.40
CA LYS A 117 23.21 2.54 16.20
C LYS A 117 23.39 3.64 17.23
N LEU A 118 22.35 4.41 17.52
CA LEU A 118 22.36 5.44 18.57
C LEU A 118 22.70 4.83 19.92
N ASN A 119 22.08 3.70 20.29
CA ASN A 119 22.35 3.01 21.55
C ASN A 119 23.80 2.49 21.64
N ILE A 120 24.35 1.97 20.54
CA ILE A 120 25.77 1.57 20.46
C ILE A 120 26.67 2.78 20.64
N ASP A 121 26.42 3.87 19.91
CA ASP A 121 27.21 5.10 19.98
C ASP A 121 27.19 5.71 21.39
N LEU A 122 26.05 5.65 22.08
CA LEU A 122 25.91 6.09 23.47
C LEU A 122 26.70 5.20 24.44
N CYS A 123 26.64 3.87 24.32
CA CYS A 123 27.44 2.99 25.19
C CYS A 123 28.94 3.13 24.92
N MET A 124 29.36 3.36 23.67
CA MET A 124 30.79 3.56 23.32
C MET A 124 31.34 4.92 23.78
N LYS A 125 30.50 5.97 23.89
CA LYS A 125 30.91 7.30 24.35
C LYS A 125 30.92 7.46 25.87
N SER A 126 30.22 6.61 26.61
CA SER A 126 30.28 6.59 28.07
C SER A 126 31.43 5.68 28.53
N GLU A 127 32.55 6.24 28.96
CA GLU A 127 33.59 5.48 29.69
C GLU A 127 33.08 4.94 31.05
N ASP A 128 31.89 5.33 31.50
CA ASP A 128 31.28 4.84 32.74
C ASP A 128 29.78 4.53 32.58
N ASN A 129 29.43 3.26 32.85
CA ASN A 129 28.15 2.79 33.38
C ASN A 129 26.83 2.96 32.61
N TYR A 130 26.79 3.41 31.35
CA TYR A 130 25.49 3.45 30.64
C TYR A 130 24.99 2.07 30.18
N CYS A 131 25.88 1.09 30.01
CA CYS A 131 25.50 -0.29 29.70
C CYS A 131 24.90 -1.06 30.91
N MET A 132 24.60 -0.37 32.02
CA MET A 132 23.73 -0.85 33.10
C MET A 132 22.41 -0.08 33.07
N CYS A 133 21.41 -0.61 32.38
CA CYS A 133 20.01 -0.21 32.56
C CYS A 133 19.58 -0.55 34.00
N LYS A 134 19.96 0.27 34.98
CA LYS A 134 19.42 0.19 36.34
C LYS A 134 17.98 0.70 36.31
N GLU A 135 17.06 -0.09 36.86
CA GLU A 135 15.68 0.34 37.10
C GLU A 135 15.67 1.70 37.84
N GLY A 136 15.03 2.71 37.25
CA GLY A 136 14.84 4.02 37.90
C GLY A 136 15.33 5.26 37.14
N TYR A 137 15.88 5.15 35.92
CA TYR A 137 16.21 6.35 35.13
C TYR A 137 14.95 7.03 34.59
N THR A 138 14.51 8.10 35.25
CA THR A 138 13.51 9.03 34.71
C THR A 138 14.20 10.05 33.81
N CYS A 139 13.66 10.23 32.59
CA CYS A 139 14.11 11.30 31.69
C CYS A 139 13.47 12.62 32.10
N ASN A 140 14.26 13.44 32.79
CA ASN A 140 13.79 14.70 33.34
C ASN A 140 13.87 15.83 32.30
N ASN A 141 14.74 15.69 31.30
CA ASN A 141 14.95 16.68 30.25
C ASN A 141 14.55 16.10 28.89
N LEU A 142 13.51 16.65 28.28
CA LEU A 142 12.93 16.11 27.06
C LEU A 142 12.95 17.18 25.95
N GLN A 143 13.70 16.92 24.88
CA GLN A 143 13.68 17.76 23.67
C GLN A 143 12.79 17.09 22.63
N ARG A 144 11.78 17.82 22.16
CA ARG A 144 10.95 17.38 21.03
C ARG A 144 11.68 17.64 19.73
N VAL A 145 11.66 16.65 18.84
CA VAL A 145 12.17 16.77 17.48
C VAL A 145 11.00 16.70 16.51
N PRO A 146 10.71 17.79 15.77
CA PRO A 146 9.66 17.78 14.78
C PRO A 146 10.07 16.98 13.54
N LEU A 147 9.08 16.40 12.86
CA LEU A 147 9.30 15.60 11.65
C LEU A 147 9.98 16.38 10.51
N SER A 148 9.85 17.71 10.48
CA SER A 148 10.52 18.58 9.52
C SER A 148 12.05 18.51 9.60
N ASP A 149 12.58 18.19 10.79
CA ASP A 149 14.01 18.19 11.06
C ASP A 149 14.65 16.82 10.74
N LEU A 150 13.81 15.81 10.47
CA LEU A 150 14.22 14.48 10.03
C LEU A 150 14.34 14.45 8.51
N ASN A 151 15.55 14.67 8.00
CA ASN A 151 15.85 14.58 6.58
C ASN A 151 16.62 13.28 6.26
N SER A 152 16.13 12.49 5.30
CA SER A 152 16.79 11.25 4.86
C SER A 152 18.19 11.48 4.27
N LYS A 153 18.51 12.70 3.83
CA LYS A 153 19.85 13.08 3.36
C LYS A 153 20.81 13.51 4.47
N ASN A 154 20.31 13.83 5.66
CA ASN A 154 21.13 14.28 6.77
C ASN A 154 20.50 13.84 8.10
N ILE A 155 20.95 12.68 8.60
CA ILE A 155 20.43 12.04 9.84
C ILE A 155 20.92 12.77 11.11
N ALA A 156 21.81 13.76 10.97
CA ALA A 156 22.31 14.54 12.09
C ALA A 156 21.34 15.65 12.49
N ILE A 157 20.56 15.42 13.54
CA ILE A 157 19.71 16.43 14.18
C ILE A 157 20.51 17.10 15.30
N THR A 158 20.45 18.43 15.38
CA THR A 158 21.12 19.19 16.45
C THR A 158 20.45 18.89 17.80
N ASN A 159 21.17 18.16 18.65
CA ASN A 159 20.73 17.87 20.02
C ASN A 159 21.23 18.98 20.96
N SER A 160 20.33 19.89 21.37
CA SER A 160 20.66 20.98 22.29
C SER A 160 20.87 20.50 23.73
N LEU A 161 20.48 19.26 24.03
CA LEU A 161 20.67 18.61 25.32
C LEU A 161 21.95 17.75 25.38
N TYR A 162 22.74 17.73 24.30
CA TYR A 162 23.97 16.96 24.23
C TYR A 162 24.95 17.39 25.34
N GLY A 163 25.33 16.45 26.21
CA GLY A 163 26.22 16.69 27.36
C GLY A 163 25.53 16.98 28.69
N THR A 164 24.19 16.98 28.73
CA THR A 164 23.43 17.07 30.00
C THR A 164 22.94 15.69 30.46
N SER A 165 22.88 15.47 31.78
CA SER A 165 22.45 14.19 32.36
C SER A 165 20.93 14.01 32.30
N ASN A 166 20.47 12.76 32.16
CA ASN A 166 19.05 12.36 32.13
C ASN A 166 18.21 13.04 31.02
N THR A 167 18.72 13.08 29.80
CA THR A 167 18.06 13.72 28.64
C THR A 167 17.53 12.70 27.64
N CYS A 168 16.30 12.90 27.18
CA CYS A 168 15.67 12.11 26.11
C CYS A 168 15.29 13.00 24.92
N LEU A 169 15.43 12.45 23.71
CA LEU A 169 14.84 13.02 22.51
C LEU A 169 13.49 12.33 22.28
N LEU A 170 12.42 13.11 22.20
CA LEU A 170 11.09 12.61 21.86
C LEU A 170 10.73 13.02 20.44
N LEU A 171 10.60 12.04 19.55
CA LEU A 171 10.07 12.27 18.21
C LEU A 171 8.56 12.42 18.30
N THR A 172 8.02 13.60 18.00
CA THR A 172 6.57 13.82 18.02
C THR A 172 5.99 13.73 16.62
N ALA A 173 5.19 12.70 16.37
CA ALA A 173 4.56 12.42 15.07
C ALA A 173 3.21 13.15 14.87
N SER A 174 3.02 14.32 15.49
CA SER A 174 1.74 15.05 15.46
C SER A 174 1.94 16.49 15.00
N SER A 175 1.06 16.95 14.12
CA SER A 175 0.90 18.35 13.73
C SER A 175 0.10 19.18 14.73
N GLU A 176 -0.04 18.74 15.98
CA GLU A 176 -0.77 19.48 17.02
C GLU A 176 0.17 19.97 18.11
N GLU A 177 0.26 21.30 18.23
CA GLU A 177 0.77 22.01 19.38
C GLU A 177 -0.08 21.66 20.62
N VAL A 178 0.27 20.58 21.31
CA VAL A 178 -0.26 20.35 22.66
C VAL A 178 0.67 21.02 23.66
N ASP A 179 0.24 22.22 24.06
CA ASP A 179 0.79 23.05 25.13
C ASP A 179 0.61 22.32 26.47
N MET A 180 1.61 21.54 26.91
CA MET A 180 1.61 20.93 28.24
C MET A 180 2.34 21.83 29.24
N LYS A 181 1.69 22.93 29.61
CA LYS A 181 1.93 23.51 30.93
C LYS A 181 1.31 22.58 31.97
N ASN A 182 2.11 22.21 32.96
CA ASN A 182 1.77 21.45 34.17
C ASN A 182 1.68 19.93 34.02
N ILE A 183 2.82 19.25 34.20
CA ILE A 183 2.83 18.05 35.04
C ILE A 183 3.72 18.38 36.24
N GLU A 184 3.09 18.90 37.29
CA GLU A 184 3.68 18.99 38.61
C GLU A 184 3.94 17.59 39.18
N ASN A 185 5.08 17.50 39.85
CA ASN A 185 5.69 16.37 40.50
C ASN A 185 4.78 15.68 41.54
N PRO A 186 4.43 14.37 41.41
CA PRO A 186 3.71 13.66 42.45
C PRO A 186 4.71 13.03 43.45
N GLN A 187 5.44 13.86 44.19
CA GLN A 187 6.08 13.43 45.43
C GLN A 187 5.98 14.52 46.49
N LYS A 188 4.88 14.50 47.24
CA LYS A 188 4.81 14.89 48.65
C LYS A 188 3.45 14.51 49.22
N ALA A 189 3.34 13.30 49.79
CA ALA A 189 2.56 13.01 50.98
C ALA A 189 2.53 11.49 51.25
N LYS A 190 3.31 11.04 52.24
CA LYS A 190 2.74 10.53 53.50
C LYS A 190 3.86 10.22 54.48
N LYS A 191 3.51 10.50 55.74
CA LYS A 191 4.30 10.45 56.98
C LYS A 191 5.07 9.16 57.19
#